data_AF-A0A848YT48-F1
#
_entry.id   AF-A0A848YT48-F1
#
_cell.length_a   1.000
_cell.length_b   1.000
_cell.length_c   1.000
_cell.angle_alpha   90.00
_cell.angle_beta   90.00
_cell.angle_gamma   90.00
#
_symmetry.space_group_name_H-M   'P 1'
#
loop_
_entity.id
_entity.type
_entity.pdbx_description
1 polymer ?
#
loop_
_entity_poly.entity_id
_entity_poly.type
_entity_poly.pdbx_seq_one_letter_code
_entity_poly.pdbx_strand_id
1 'polypeptide(L)'
;MKALELNKIRKSYFGYEEIARIRGISLASAKVTASRYVKQGILLRLKKNVYVLRQAWQTTDQEEKFRIANIVQVPSYISLTTALSYYGITTQIQRKFYESVALKRTKEVRVEGEVFLYTKINESLYFGFKKENGIFIAIPEKALVDAFYLMSYGRYSIDLSAVDSDKLDWKTLFRLGSTYPDRTRTLMEKNGYLKTTRDI
;
A
#
# COMPACT_ATOMS: atom_id res chain seq x y z
N MET A 1 35.44 1.63 -4.48
CA MET A 1 34.73 0.33 -4.50
C MET A 1 33.70 0.28 -5.63
N LYS A 2 33.62 -0.83 -6.38
CA LYS A 2 32.70 -1.07 -7.53
C LYS A 2 31.19 -0.83 -7.25
N ALA A 3 30.80 -0.78 -5.98
CA ALA A 3 29.42 -0.53 -5.55
C ALA A 3 28.98 0.95 -5.64
N LEU A 4 29.92 1.92 -5.59
CA LEU A 4 29.59 3.35 -5.71
C LEU A 4 28.97 3.71 -7.07
N GLU A 5 29.22 2.90 -8.11
CA GLU A 5 28.61 3.10 -9.42
C GLU A 5 27.08 3.00 -9.38
N LEU A 6 26.50 2.26 -8.43
CA LEU A 6 25.05 2.18 -8.29
C LEU A 6 24.42 3.50 -7.82
N ASN A 7 25.20 4.43 -7.24
CA ASN A 7 24.71 5.77 -6.90
C ASN A 7 24.30 6.57 -8.16
N LYS A 8 24.69 6.11 -9.36
CA LYS A 8 24.22 6.67 -10.64
C LYS A 8 22.75 6.33 -10.93
N ILE A 9 22.15 5.37 -10.20
CA ILE A 9 20.73 5.04 -10.35
C ILE A 9 19.90 6.17 -9.75
N ARG A 10 19.21 6.92 -10.62
CA ARG A 10 18.25 7.96 -10.22
C ARG A 10 16.87 7.42 -9.89
N LYS A 11 16.61 6.13 -10.15
CA LYS A 11 15.33 5.48 -9.86
C LYS A 11 15.26 5.10 -8.39
N SER A 12 14.11 5.32 -7.76
CA SER A 12 13.86 4.94 -6.36
C SER A 12 13.91 3.43 -6.13
N TYR A 13 13.62 2.64 -7.17
CA TYR A 13 13.80 1.19 -7.17
C TYR A 13 14.28 0.71 -8.54
N PHE A 14 14.90 -0.47 -8.57
CA PHE A 14 15.46 -1.04 -9.80
C PHE A 14 15.61 -2.56 -9.75
N GLY A 15 15.79 -3.16 -10.93
CA GLY A 15 16.02 -4.58 -11.14
C GLY A 15 17.42 -4.91 -11.67
N TYR A 16 17.59 -6.15 -12.09
CA TYR A 16 18.81 -6.69 -12.66
C TYR A 16 19.20 -5.98 -13.95
N GLU A 17 18.22 -5.49 -14.71
CA GLU A 17 18.41 -4.77 -15.97
C GLU A 17 19.19 -3.47 -15.76
N GLU A 18 18.86 -2.73 -14.69
CA GLU A 18 19.55 -1.49 -14.34
C GLU A 18 20.95 -1.77 -13.80
N ILE A 19 21.09 -2.80 -12.95
CA ILE A 19 22.39 -3.24 -12.42
C ILE A 19 23.30 -3.66 -13.58
N ALA A 20 22.79 -4.46 -14.53
CA ALA A 20 23.50 -4.91 -15.71
C ALA A 20 23.99 -3.74 -16.56
N ARG A 21 23.09 -2.78 -16.85
CA ARG A 21 23.41 -1.59 -17.65
C ARG A 21 24.51 -0.75 -17.04
N ILE A 22 24.40 -0.42 -15.75
CA ILE A 22 25.36 0.47 -15.07
C ILE A 22 26.72 -0.20 -14.90
N ARG A 23 26.73 -1.50 -14.65
CA ARG A 23 27.96 -2.27 -14.42
C ARG A 23 28.61 -2.76 -15.71
N GLY A 24 27.93 -2.67 -16.86
CA GLY A 24 28.38 -3.25 -18.13
C GLY A 24 28.53 -4.78 -18.06
N ILE A 25 27.58 -5.49 -17.43
CA ILE A 25 27.64 -6.95 -17.23
C ILE A 25 26.38 -7.65 -17.73
N SER A 26 26.45 -8.97 -17.91
CA SER A 26 25.30 -9.79 -18.27
C SER A 26 24.22 -9.83 -17.18
N LEU A 27 22.96 -10.10 -17.54
CA LEU A 27 21.86 -10.24 -16.59
C LEU A 27 22.10 -11.33 -15.54
N ALA A 28 22.73 -12.45 -15.93
CA ALA A 28 23.11 -13.51 -15.00
C ALA A 28 24.11 -12.99 -13.94
N SER A 29 25.12 -12.24 -14.36
CA SER A 29 26.10 -11.60 -13.47
C SER A 29 25.47 -10.51 -12.60
N ALA A 30 24.49 -9.77 -13.13
CA ALA A 30 23.74 -8.77 -12.39
C ALA A 30 22.90 -9.39 -11.26
N LYS A 31 22.28 -10.55 -11.50
CA LYS A 31 21.56 -11.30 -10.46
C LYS A 31 22.48 -11.75 -9.32
N VAL A 32 23.66 -12.29 -9.64
CA VAL A 32 24.67 -12.67 -8.64
C VAL A 32 25.15 -11.44 -7.87
N THR A 33 25.41 -10.34 -8.58
CA THR A 33 25.84 -9.06 -8.00
C THR A 33 24.79 -8.48 -7.06
N ALA A 34 23.51 -8.49 -7.44
CA ALA A 34 22.42 -8.04 -6.58
C ALA A 34 22.35 -8.84 -5.27
N SER A 35 22.47 -10.17 -5.35
CA SER A 35 22.49 -11.04 -4.16
C SER A 35 23.67 -10.70 -3.23
N ARG A 36 24.87 -10.52 -3.79
CA ARG A 36 26.06 -10.11 -3.05
C ARG A 36 25.89 -8.75 -2.38
N TYR A 37 25.33 -7.76 -3.08
CA TYR A 37 25.14 -6.43 -2.53
C TYR A 37 24.03 -6.36 -1.47
N VAL A 38 23.03 -7.23 -1.54
CA VAL A 38 22.07 -7.41 -0.44
C VAL A 38 22.78 -7.99 0.79
N LYS A 39 23.61 -9.03 0.64
CA LYS A 39 24.38 -9.60 1.75
C LYS A 39 25.34 -8.58 2.39
N GLN A 40 25.87 -7.65 1.60
CA GLN A 40 26.75 -6.58 2.07
C GLN A 40 25.98 -5.38 2.65
N GLY A 41 24.64 -5.37 2.62
CA GLY A 41 23.84 -4.26 3.13
C GLY A 41 23.84 -3.01 2.25
N ILE A 42 24.34 -3.10 1.02
CA ILE A 42 24.33 -1.99 0.04
C ILE A 42 22.94 -1.84 -0.58
N LEU A 43 22.29 -2.98 -0.85
CA LEU A 43 20.94 -3.04 -1.41
C LEU A 43 19.95 -3.61 -0.42
N LEU A 44 18.76 -3.02 -0.41
CA LEU A 44 17.57 -3.60 0.19
C LEU A 44 16.80 -4.35 -0.89
N ARG A 45 16.38 -5.58 -0.58
CA ARG A 45 15.56 -6.38 -1.47
C ARG A 45 14.11 -6.30 -1.04
N LEU A 46 13.27 -5.68 -1.87
CA LEU A 46 11.83 -5.58 -1.61
C LEU A 46 11.07 -6.82 -2.10
N LYS A 47 11.42 -7.29 -3.30
CA LYS A 47 11.00 -8.60 -3.85
C LYS A 47 12.03 -9.12 -4.85
N LYS A 48 11.76 -10.25 -5.49
CA LYS A 48 12.58 -10.73 -6.62
C LYS A 48 12.62 -9.66 -7.71
N ASN A 49 13.83 -9.32 -8.15
CA ASN A 49 14.09 -8.30 -9.17
C ASN A 49 13.65 -6.87 -8.81
N VAL A 50 13.48 -6.55 -7.52
CA VAL A 50 13.18 -5.19 -7.08
C VAL A 50 14.02 -4.86 -5.85
N TYR A 51 14.90 -3.89 -6.04
CA TYR A 51 15.90 -3.46 -5.09
C TYR A 51 15.86 -1.94 -4.93
N VAL A 52 16.32 -1.48 -3.76
CA VAL A 52 16.54 -0.07 -3.45
C VAL A 52 17.94 0.07 -2.86
N LEU A 53 18.62 1.19 -3.10
CA LEU A 53 19.86 1.50 -2.39
C LEU A 53 19.54 1.75 -0.92
N ARG A 54 20.24 1.08 0.00
CA ARG A 54 19.97 1.25 1.45
C ARG A 54 20.08 2.70 1.90
N GLN A 55 21.08 3.45 1.40
CA GLN A 55 21.24 4.87 1.72
C GLN A 55 20.06 5.74 1.24
N ALA A 56 19.49 5.43 0.06
CA ALA A 56 18.36 6.19 -0.48
C ALA A 56 17.07 5.90 0.28
N TRP A 57 16.93 4.68 0.80
CA TRP A 57 15.75 4.26 1.57
C TRP A 57 15.49 5.13 2.80
N GLN A 58 16.56 5.61 3.45
CA GLN A 58 16.48 6.42 4.66
C GLN A 58 15.95 7.83 4.42
N THR A 59 16.13 8.36 3.21
CA THR A 59 15.65 9.70 2.80
C THR A 59 14.42 9.64 1.89
N THR A 60 13.86 8.44 1.69
CA THR A 60 12.67 8.24 0.85
C THR A 60 11.43 8.73 1.58
N ASP A 61 10.69 9.66 0.97
CA ASP A 61 9.43 10.18 1.51
C ASP A 61 8.28 9.17 1.46
N GLN A 62 7.18 9.49 2.12
CA GLN A 62 6.01 8.61 2.24
C GLN A 62 5.37 8.28 0.89
N GLU A 63 5.22 9.25 -0.01
CA GLU A 63 4.62 9.03 -1.32
C GLU A 63 5.45 8.05 -2.16
N GLU A 64 6.77 8.15 -2.09
CA GLU A 64 7.66 7.23 -2.76
C GLU A 64 7.56 5.83 -2.14
N LYS A 65 7.36 5.70 -0.82
CA LYS A 65 7.04 4.41 -0.19
C LYS A 65 5.72 3.85 -0.69
N PHE A 66 4.71 4.68 -0.94
CA PHE A 66 3.44 4.25 -1.53
C PHE A 66 3.63 3.72 -2.96
N ARG A 67 4.41 4.43 -3.80
CA ARG A 67 4.76 3.97 -5.15
C ARG A 67 5.45 2.60 -5.08
N ILE A 68 6.42 2.47 -4.18
CA ILE A 68 7.14 1.22 -3.93
C ILE A 68 6.16 0.11 -3.48
N ALA A 69 5.22 0.41 -2.58
CA ALA A 69 4.23 -0.55 -2.12
C ALA A 69 3.38 -1.11 -3.27
N ASN A 70 2.94 -0.25 -4.21
CA ASN A 70 2.18 -0.70 -5.38
C ASN A 70 2.98 -1.62 -6.31
N ILE A 71 4.31 -1.57 -6.28
CA ILE A 71 5.17 -2.42 -7.12
C ILE A 71 5.49 -3.74 -6.43
N VAL A 72 5.66 -3.74 -5.11
CA VAL A 72 6.02 -4.93 -4.33
C VAL A 72 4.95 -6.03 -4.46
N GLN A 73 3.67 -5.67 -4.54
CA GLN A 73 2.62 -6.62 -4.93
C GLN A 73 1.67 -6.01 -5.93
N VAL A 74 1.49 -6.67 -7.08
CA VAL A 74 0.60 -6.24 -8.16
C VAL A 74 -0.41 -7.35 -8.43
N PRO A 75 -1.70 -7.02 -8.65
CA PRO A 75 -2.31 -5.69 -8.50
C PRO A 75 -2.61 -5.37 -7.02
N SER A 76 -2.35 -4.12 -6.61
CA SER A 76 -2.69 -3.58 -5.29
C SER A 76 -2.86 -2.06 -5.31
N TYR A 77 -3.51 -1.51 -4.29
CA TYR A 77 -3.62 -0.07 -4.01
C TYR A 77 -3.47 0.20 -2.51
N ILE A 78 -3.00 1.40 -2.15
CA ILE A 78 -2.94 1.88 -0.75
C ILE A 78 -4.37 2.05 -0.24
N SER A 79 -4.68 1.51 0.94
CA SER A 79 -6.03 1.56 1.52
C SER A 79 -5.97 1.59 3.05
N LEU A 80 -7.11 1.37 3.71
CA LEU A 80 -7.26 1.25 5.16
C LEU A 80 -6.74 2.50 5.91
N THR A 81 -6.20 2.34 7.12
CA THR A 81 -5.72 3.44 7.95
C THR A 81 -4.63 4.24 7.25
N THR A 82 -3.79 3.60 6.44
CA THR A 82 -2.77 4.31 5.64
C THR A 82 -3.38 5.33 4.67
N ALA A 83 -4.41 4.95 3.92
CA ALA A 83 -5.09 5.89 3.00
C ALA A 83 -5.92 6.94 3.77
N LEU A 84 -6.62 6.54 4.83
CA LEU A 84 -7.39 7.47 5.66
C LEU A 84 -6.49 8.55 6.29
N SER A 85 -5.31 8.15 6.78
CA SER A 85 -4.32 9.06 7.34
C SER A 85 -3.74 10.00 6.27
N TYR A 86 -3.45 9.49 5.06
CA TYR A 86 -2.99 10.31 3.94
C TYR A 86 -3.96 11.44 3.58
N TYR A 87 -5.27 11.18 3.63
CA TYR A 87 -6.30 12.20 3.38
C TYR A 87 -6.66 13.03 4.63
N GLY A 88 -6.01 12.81 5.77
CA GLY A 88 -6.35 13.51 7.02
C GLY A 88 -7.75 13.18 7.57
N ILE A 89 -8.29 12.01 7.21
CA ILE A 89 -9.59 11.50 7.66
C ILE A 89 -9.49 10.87 9.05
N THR A 90 -8.30 10.41 9.46
CA THR A 90 -8.11 9.87 10.81
C THR A 90 -6.92 10.49 11.51
N THR A 91 -7.04 10.63 12.83
CA THR A 91 -5.93 11.02 13.73
C THR A 91 -4.97 9.86 14.01
N GLN A 92 -5.32 8.63 13.60
CA GLN A 92 -4.44 7.46 13.72
C GLN A 92 -3.32 7.48 12.67
N ILE A 93 -2.18 8.06 13.03
CA ILE A 93 -1.00 8.10 12.18
C ILE A 93 -0.11 6.88 12.46
N GLN A 94 -0.02 5.97 11.48
CA GLN A 94 0.85 4.81 11.54
C GLN A 94 2.25 5.15 11.01
N ARG A 95 3.26 5.14 11.89
CA ARG A 95 4.66 5.34 11.47
C ARG A 95 5.25 4.02 10.97
N LYS A 96 5.94 4.06 9.84
CA LYS A 96 6.66 2.90 9.25
C LYS A 96 5.77 1.69 8.96
N PHE A 97 4.48 1.88 8.79
CA PHE A 97 3.52 0.83 8.49
C PHE A 97 2.62 1.31 7.36
N TYR A 98 2.53 0.50 6.31
CA TYR A 98 1.87 0.85 5.06
C TYR A 98 0.93 -0.26 4.65
N GLU A 99 -0.34 0.08 4.51
CA GLU A 99 -1.41 -0.86 4.25
C GLU A 99 -1.87 -0.77 2.80
N SER A 100 -2.10 -1.93 2.20
CA SER A 100 -2.60 -2.05 0.85
C SER A 100 -3.61 -3.18 0.77
N VAL A 101 -4.58 -3.01 -0.11
CA VAL A 101 -5.48 -4.09 -0.53
C VAL A 101 -4.97 -4.66 -1.86
N ALA A 102 -5.06 -5.98 -2.03
CA ALA A 102 -4.51 -6.67 -3.19
C ALA A 102 -5.40 -7.82 -3.66
N LEU A 103 -5.26 -8.23 -4.93
CA LEU A 103 -5.97 -9.42 -5.46
C LEU A 103 -5.20 -10.72 -5.22
N LYS A 104 -3.87 -10.65 -5.23
CA LYS A 104 -3.03 -11.86 -5.30
C LYS A 104 -3.07 -12.70 -4.01
N ARG A 105 -2.61 -12.13 -2.90
CA ARG A 105 -2.51 -12.81 -1.60
C ARG A 105 -2.33 -11.83 -0.45
N THR A 106 -2.71 -12.25 0.74
CA THR A 106 -2.29 -11.58 1.97
C THR A 106 -0.80 -11.83 2.19
N LYS A 107 -0.03 -10.77 2.44
CA LYS A 107 1.42 -10.87 2.63
C LYS A 107 1.92 -9.69 3.44
N GLU A 108 2.93 -9.93 4.27
CA GLU A 108 3.73 -8.88 4.89
C GLU A 108 5.14 -8.83 4.25
N VAL A 109 5.67 -7.63 4.08
CA VAL A 109 7.06 -7.39 3.66
C VAL A 109 7.71 -6.42 4.66
N ARG A 110 8.79 -6.88 5.31
CA ARG A 110 9.57 -6.06 6.26
C ARG A 110 10.89 -5.62 5.64
N VAL A 111 11.19 -4.32 5.69
CA VAL A 111 12.42 -3.74 5.14
C VAL A 111 12.86 -2.59 6.06
N GLU A 112 14.05 -2.67 6.66
CA GLU A 112 14.62 -1.61 7.52
C GLU A 112 13.66 -1.14 8.64
N GLY A 113 12.92 -2.08 9.24
CA GLY A 113 11.93 -1.77 10.29
C GLY A 113 10.63 -1.16 9.80
N GLU A 114 10.44 -1.00 8.48
CA GLU A 114 9.17 -0.65 7.86
C GLU A 114 8.40 -1.89 7.44
N VAL A 115 7.07 -1.82 7.53
CA VAL A 115 6.15 -2.92 7.21
C VAL A 115 5.23 -2.52 6.08
N PHE A 116 5.23 -3.30 5.01
CA PHE A 116 4.25 -3.22 3.94
C PHE A 116 3.29 -4.41 4.07
N LEU A 117 2.08 -4.12 4.55
CA LEU A 117 1.02 -5.11 4.73
C LEU A 117 0.07 -5.08 3.54
N TYR A 118 -0.12 -6.25 2.93
CA TYR A 118 -1.08 -6.46 1.88
C TYR A 118 -2.17 -7.39 2.37
N THR A 119 -3.42 -6.97 2.25
CA THR A 119 -4.59 -7.80 2.57
C THR A 119 -5.31 -8.20 1.30
N LYS A 120 -5.51 -9.52 1.11
CA LYS A 120 -6.29 -10.01 -0.03
C LYS A 120 -7.77 -9.68 0.14
N ILE A 121 -8.36 -9.15 -0.93
CA ILE A 121 -9.81 -8.93 -1.07
C ILE A 121 -10.38 -9.73 -2.26
N ASN A 122 -11.71 -9.83 -2.34
CA ASN A 122 -12.40 -10.35 -3.52
C ASN A 122 -12.26 -9.38 -4.70
N GLU A 123 -12.08 -9.91 -5.90
CA GLU A 123 -11.99 -9.16 -7.15
C GLU A 123 -13.21 -8.25 -7.40
N SER A 124 -14.41 -8.68 -7.02
CA SER A 124 -15.62 -7.86 -7.13
C SER A 124 -15.57 -6.57 -6.28
N LEU A 125 -14.69 -6.51 -5.28
CA LEU A 125 -14.48 -5.36 -4.41
C LEU A 125 -13.24 -4.54 -4.80
N TYR A 126 -12.59 -4.86 -5.92
CA TYR A 126 -11.37 -4.19 -6.38
C TYR A 126 -11.68 -3.00 -7.29
N PHE A 127 -12.32 -1.98 -6.72
CA PHE A 127 -12.66 -0.72 -7.39
C PHE A 127 -12.66 0.45 -6.38
N GLY A 128 -12.95 1.68 -6.79
CA GLY A 128 -13.02 2.82 -5.88
C GLY A 128 -11.66 3.40 -5.47
N PHE A 129 -10.63 3.17 -6.28
CA PHE A 129 -9.30 3.75 -6.08
C PHE A 129 -8.91 4.52 -7.35
N LYS A 130 -8.02 5.51 -7.20
CA LYS A 130 -7.50 6.34 -8.29
C LYS A 130 -6.00 6.18 -8.43
N LYS A 131 -5.47 6.60 -9.58
CA LYS A 131 -4.04 6.81 -9.77
C LYS A 131 -3.73 8.30 -9.60
N GLU A 132 -3.02 8.65 -8.55
CA GLU A 132 -2.63 10.02 -8.22
C GLU A 132 -1.11 10.05 -7.98
N ASN A 133 -0.38 10.96 -8.63
CA ASN A 133 1.09 11.07 -8.51
C ASN A 133 1.84 9.73 -8.70
N GLY A 134 1.32 8.86 -9.58
CA GLY A 134 1.88 7.53 -9.84
C GLY A 134 1.52 6.45 -8.81
N ILE A 135 0.72 6.78 -7.79
CA ILE A 135 0.28 5.90 -6.71
C ILE A 135 -1.16 5.45 -7.00
N PHE A 136 -1.41 4.15 -6.91
CA PHE A 136 -2.77 3.62 -6.78
C PHE A 136 -3.19 3.68 -5.31
N ILE A 137 -4.17 4.52 -5.00
CA ILE A 137 -4.67 4.76 -3.65
C ILE A 137 -6.20 4.82 -3.67
N ALA A 138 -6.82 4.20 -2.66
CA ALA A 138 -8.26 4.28 -2.42
C ALA A 138 -8.71 5.75 -2.33
N ILE A 139 -9.94 6.06 -2.73
CA ILE A 139 -10.56 7.31 -2.29
C ILE A 139 -10.92 7.20 -0.79
N PRO A 140 -11.11 8.31 -0.06
CA PRO A 140 -11.42 8.29 1.38
C PRO A 140 -12.52 7.28 1.77
N GLU A 141 -13.64 7.33 1.06
CA GLU A 141 -14.81 6.48 1.33
C GLU A 141 -14.48 5.01 1.08
N LYS A 142 -13.73 4.71 0.02
CA LYS A 142 -13.29 3.34 -0.28
C LYS A 142 -12.38 2.79 0.82
N ALA A 143 -11.43 3.59 1.31
CA ALA A 143 -10.52 3.17 2.37
C ALA A 143 -11.29 2.80 3.65
N LEU A 144 -12.34 3.58 3.98
CA LEU A 144 -13.22 3.30 5.10
C LEU A 144 -14.06 2.04 4.88
N VAL A 145 -14.68 1.87 3.70
CA VAL A 145 -15.48 0.68 3.40
C VAL A 145 -14.62 -0.59 3.37
N ASP A 146 -13.37 -0.52 2.91
CA ASP A 146 -12.41 -1.62 3.02
C ASP A 146 -12.11 -2.00 4.47
N ALA A 147 -11.95 -1.00 5.35
CA ALA A 147 -11.74 -1.24 6.78
C ALA A 147 -12.97 -1.93 7.39
N PHE A 148 -14.18 -1.43 7.13
CA PHE A 148 -15.43 -2.07 7.56
C PHE A 148 -15.59 -3.48 7.03
N TYR A 149 -15.24 -3.72 5.77
CA TYR A 149 -15.27 -5.07 5.19
C TYR A 149 -14.40 -6.01 5.99
N LEU A 150 -13.13 -5.68 6.19
CA LEU A 150 -12.21 -6.55 6.92
C LEU A 150 -12.60 -6.70 8.40
N MET A 151 -13.06 -5.63 9.06
CA MET A 151 -13.59 -5.67 10.43
C MET A 151 -14.78 -6.61 10.54
N SER A 152 -15.69 -6.57 9.56
CA SER A 152 -16.90 -7.41 9.58
C SER A 152 -16.53 -8.90 9.61
N TYR A 153 -15.42 -9.30 8.99
CA TYR A 153 -14.89 -10.67 9.03
C TYR A 153 -13.87 -10.93 10.16
N GLY A 154 -13.67 -10.00 11.10
CA GLY A 154 -12.73 -10.14 12.23
C GLY A 154 -11.26 -10.11 11.81
N ARG A 155 -10.94 -9.47 10.68
CA ARG A 155 -9.59 -9.45 10.09
C ARG A 155 -8.91 -8.10 10.21
N TYR A 156 -9.56 -7.13 10.84
CA TYR A 156 -9.08 -5.76 10.97
C TYR A 156 -9.76 -5.08 12.16
N SER A 157 -9.13 -4.01 12.64
CA SER A 157 -9.66 -3.12 13.67
C SER A 157 -9.26 -1.70 13.33
N ILE A 158 -10.22 -0.79 13.34
CA ILE A 158 -10.00 0.65 13.25
C ILE A 158 -10.67 1.33 14.44
N ASP A 159 -10.09 2.41 14.93
CA ASP A 159 -10.75 3.28 15.91
C ASP A 159 -11.67 4.26 15.17
N LEU A 160 -12.96 3.96 15.16
CA LEU A 160 -13.94 4.81 14.51
C LEU A 160 -14.12 6.17 15.20
N SER A 161 -13.74 6.31 16.48
CA SER A 161 -13.78 7.60 17.17
C SER A 161 -12.71 8.57 16.67
N ALA A 162 -11.65 8.04 16.07
CA ALA A 162 -10.57 8.80 15.46
C ALA A 162 -10.85 9.17 14.00
N VAL A 163 -12.01 8.81 13.44
CA VAL A 163 -12.41 9.11 12.04
C VAL A 163 -13.22 10.40 12.02
N ASP A 164 -12.77 11.36 11.21
CA ASP A 164 -13.45 12.61 10.91
C ASP A 164 -14.44 12.40 9.76
N SER A 165 -15.69 12.11 10.11
CA SER A 165 -16.76 11.81 9.16
C SER A 165 -17.18 13.02 8.31
N ASP A 166 -16.89 14.25 8.75
CA ASP A 166 -17.29 15.47 8.04
C ASP A 166 -16.50 15.66 6.75
N LYS A 167 -15.35 15.00 6.64
CA LYS A 167 -14.51 14.97 5.43
C LYS A 167 -14.90 13.92 4.40
N LEU A 168 -15.95 13.13 4.67
CA LEU A 168 -16.42 12.08 3.77
C LEU A 168 -17.57 12.55 2.89
N ASP A 169 -17.55 12.15 1.61
CA ASP A 169 -18.71 12.29 0.73
C ASP A 169 -19.71 11.17 1.02
N TRP A 170 -20.74 11.50 1.80
CA TRP A 170 -21.78 10.55 2.24
C TRP A 170 -22.49 9.84 1.10
N LYS A 171 -22.71 10.52 -0.04
CA LYS A 171 -23.35 9.93 -1.22
C LYS A 171 -22.48 8.83 -1.83
N THR A 172 -21.18 9.07 -1.92
CA THR A 172 -20.17 8.14 -2.41
C THR A 172 -20.00 6.99 -1.43
N LEU A 173 -19.92 7.27 -0.13
CA LEU A 173 -19.83 6.26 0.92
C LEU A 173 -21.01 5.30 0.86
N PHE A 174 -22.23 5.83 0.76
CA PHE A 174 -23.44 5.03 0.64
C PHE A 174 -23.44 4.16 -0.62
N ARG A 175 -23.12 4.75 -1.78
CA ARG A 175 -23.05 4.03 -3.06
C ARG A 175 -22.03 2.90 -3.02
N LEU A 176 -20.83 3.14 -2.47
CA LEU A 176 -19.79 2.11 -2.34
C LEU A 176 -20.23 1.03 -1.35
N GLY A 177 -20.61 1.40 -0.13
CA GLY A 177 -21.00 0.48 0.93
C GLY A 177 -22.16 -0.43 0.52
N SER A 178 -23.10 0.07 -0.27
CA SER A 178 -24.25 -0.72 -0.77
C SER A 178 -23.88 -1.92 -1.63
N THR A 179 -22.68 -1.94 -2.23
CA THR A 179 -22.20 -3.05 -3.08
C THR A 179 -21.51 -4.16 -2.29
N TYR A 180 -21.22 -3.93 -1.01
CA TYR A 180 -20.51 -4.89 -0.16
C TYR A 180 -21.45 -5.94 0.45
N PRO A 181 -20.92 -7.09 0.91
CA PRO A 181 -21.74 -8.13 1.53
C PRO A 181 -22.54 -7.62 2.74
N ASP A 182 -23.70 -8.23 2.99
CA ASP A 182 -24.65 -7.86 4.05
C ASP A 182 -23.97 -7.67 5.40
N ARG A 183 -23.08 -8.58 5.77
CA ARG A 183 -22.32 -8.51 7.02
C ARG A 183 -21.53 -7.21 7.17
N THR A 184 -20.97 -6.68 6.09
CA THR A 184 -20.27 -5.39 6.05
C THR A 184 -21.26 -4.24 6.13
N ARG A 185 -22.35 -4.30 5.36
CA ARG A 185 -23.40 -3.27 5.35
C ARG A 185 -24.04 -3.09 6.73
N THR A 186 -24.44 -4.18 7.37
CA THR A 186 -24.98 -4.17 8.75
C THR A 186 -23.99 -3.59 9.76
N LEU A 187 -22.69 -3.88 9.61
CA LEU A 187 -21.68 -3.28 10.48
C LEU A 187 -21.57 -1.76 10.24
N MET A 188 -21.60 -1.31 8.99
CA MET A 188 -21.60 0.12 8.67
C MET A 188 -22.85 0.82 9.22
N GLU A 189 -24.04 0.24 9.03
CA GLU A 189 -25.31 0.77 9.57
C GLU A 189 -25.27 0.90 11.08
N LYS A 190 -24.83 -0.16 11.79
CA LYS A 190 -24.69 -0.15 13.25
C LYS A 190 -23.78 0.97 13.76
N ASN A 191 -22.81 1.39 12.96
CA ASN A 191 -21.88 2.46 13.31
C ASN A 191 -22.25 3.83 12.69
N GLY A 192 -23.43 3.96 12.06
CA GLY A 192 -23.90 5.22 11.47
C GLY A 192 -23.29 5.59 10.12
N TYR A 193 -22.57 4.67 9.46
CA TYR A 193 -21.87 4.90 8.18
C TYR A 193 -22.67 4.43 6.95
N LEU A 194 -23.90 3.95 7.17
CA LEU A 194 -24.84 3.63 6.11
C LEU A 194 -26.26 3.88 6.66
N LYS A 195 -27.09 4.63 5.93
CA LYS A 195 -28.51 4.81 6.29
C LYS A 195 -29.36 3.93 5.40
N THR A 196 -30.33 3.22 5.96
CA THR A 196 -31.34 2.52 5.18
C THR A 196 -32.33 3.55 4.61
N THR A 197 -32.93 3.29 3.44
CA THR A 197 -33.93 4.14 2.77
C THR A 197 -35.20 4.45 3.58
N ARG A 198 -35.27 4.03 4.85
CA ARG A 198 -36.40 4.26 5.77
C ARG A 198 -36.30 5.56 6.57
N ASP A 199 -35.18 6.27 6.49
CA ASP A 199 -34.93 7.53 7.22
C ASP A 199 -34.81 8.77 6.29
N ILE A 200 -35.47 8.74 5.13
CA ILE A 200 -35.67 9.89 4.23
C ILE A 200 -37.17 10.10 4.06
#